data_AF-A0A853IBW9-F1
#
_entry.id   AF-A0A853IBW9-F1
#
_cell.length_a   1.000
_cell.length_b   1.000
_cell.length_c   1.000
_cell.angle_alpha   90.00
_cell.angle_beta   90.00
_cell.angle_gamma   90.00
#
_symmetry.space_group_name_H-M   'P 1'
#
loop_
_entity.id
_entity.type
_entity.pdbx_description
1 polymer ?
#
loop_
_entity_poly.entity_id
_entity_poly.type
_entity_poly.pdbx_seq_one_letter_code
_entity_poly.pdbx_strand_id
1 'polypeptide(L)'
;MIIKQIEEALPKVEFYDKVTHATDAISVGKSAKILNTGRNRLMSYLRRHEWVNSDNEPYQVMIELGYMDVKLGKYYDPEHGLTESITPLITGKGLAKLRHMRAMH
;
A
#
# COMPACT_ATOMS: atom_id res chain seq x y z
N MET A 1 17.23 -30.78 -25.46
CA MET A 1 17.79 -29.60 -24.76
C MET A 1 16.70 -28.54 -24.72
N ILE A 2 16.24 -27.94 -23.62
CA ILE A 2 16.61 -27.94 -22.19
C ILE A 2 15.31 -27.61 -21.42
N ILE A 3 15.09 -28.30 -20.30
CA ILE A 3 14.10 -28.00 -19.28
C ILE A 3 14.57 -26.78 -18.48
N LYS A 4 13.71 -25.77 -18.27
CA LYS A 4 13.81 -24.78 -17.18
C LYS A 4 12.53 -23.94 -17.15
N GLN A 5 11.78 -23.75 -16.07
CA GLN A 5 11.67 -24.44 -14.78
C GLN A 5 10.37 -23.85 -14.18
N ILE A 6 9.46 -24.71 -13.76
CA ILE A 6 8.29 -24.39 -12.96
C ILE A 6 8.82 -24.04 -11.57
N GLU A 7 8.77 -22.79 -11.09
CA GLU A 7 9.08 -22.53 -9.66
C GLU A 7 8.69 -21.15 -9.06
N GLU A 8 7.83 -20.33 -9.69
CA GLU A 8 7.31 -19.11 -9.03
C GLU A 8 5.81 -19.18 -8.68
N ALA A 9 5.23 -20.38 -8.70
CA ALA A 9 3.83 -20.58 -8.30
C ALA A 9 3.65 -20.82 -6.79
N LEU A 10 4.72 -21.06 -6.03
CA LEU A 10 4.59 -21.56 -4.65
C LEU A 10 4.55 -20.54 -3.49
N PRO A 11 4.75 -19.22 -3.66
CA PRO A 11 4.31 -18.24 -2.66
C PRO A 11 3.06 -17.46 -3.13
N LYS A 12 2.36 -17.98 -4.15
CA LYS A 12 1.31 -17.27 -4.87
C LYS A 12 -0.10 -17.52 -4.31
N VAL A 13 -0.30 -18.58 -3.54
CA VAL A 13 -1.64 -18.98 -3.05
C VAL A 13 -1.87 -18.60 -1.59
N GLU A 14 -0.87 -18.75 -0.70
CA GLU A 14 -1.09 -18.48 0.73
C GLU A 14 -1.26 -16.99 1.10
N PHE A 15 -0.86 -16.07 0.22
CA PHE A 15 -1.04 -14.64 0.45
C PHE A 15 -2.38 -14.12 -0.11
N TYR A 16 -2.90 -14.78 -1.14
CA TYR A 16 -4.15 -14.36 -1.79
C TYR A 16 -5.39 -14.79 -0.99
N ASP A 17 -5.35 -15.94 -0.29
CA ASP A 17 -6.47 -16.39 0.55
C ASP A 17 -6.69 -15.56 1.82
N LYS A 18 -5.77 -14.64 2.15
CA LYS A 18 -5.94 -13.67 3.24
C LYS A 18 -6.48 -12.31 2.79
N VAL A 19 -6.65 -12.10 1.49
CA VAL A 19 -6.91 -10.77 0.91
C VAL A 19 -8.01 -10.83 -0.15
N THR A 20 -9.13 -11.43 0.23
CA THR A 20 -10.37 -11.37 -0.53
C THR A 20 -11.48 -10.96 0.41
N HIS A 21 -11.78 -9.67 0.49
CA HIS A 21 -13.10 -9.08 0.22
C HIS A 21 -13.09 -7.60 0.63
N ALA A 22 -12.77 -6.68 -0.29
CA ALA A 22 -13.20 -5.28 -0.40
C ALA A 22 -13.29 -4.41 0.89
N THR A 23 -12.64 -4.87 1.96
CA THR A 23 -12.44 -4.28 3.30
C THR A 23 -10.91 -4.16 3.55
N ASP A 24 -10.12 -4.46 2.51
CA ASP A 24 -8.72 -4.88 2.55
C ASP A 24 -7.70 -3.73 2.44
N ALA A 25 -8.16 -2.48 2.45
CA ALA A 25 -7.29 -1.32 2.44
C ALA A 25 -6.78 -1.06 3.87
N ILE A 26 -5.49 -1.28 4.10
CA ILE A 26 -4.86 -1.13 5.41
C ILE A 26 -3.96 0.10 5.44
N SER A 27 -3.81 0.69 6.62
CA SER A 27 -2.93 1.86 6.77
C SER A 27 -1.50 1.54 6.39
N VAL A 28 -0.74 2.55 5.94
CA VAL A 28 0.69 2.42 5.63
C VAL A 28 1.46 1.82 6.82
N GLY A 29 1.08 2.13 8.05
CA GLY A 29 1.69 1.55 9.26
C GLY A 29 1.46 0.04 9.39
N LYS A 30 0.24 -0.45 9.13
CA LYS A 30 -0.04 -1.90 9.12
C LYS A 30 0.68 -2.59 7.96
N SER A 31 0.67 -1.97 6.78
CA SER A 31 1.39 -2.47 5.59
C SER A 31 2.88 -2.60 5.84
N ALA A 32 3.49 -1.63 6.53
CA ALA A 32 4.90 -1.67 6.89
C ALA A 32 5.24 -2.87 7.77
N LYS A 33 4.39 -3.20 8.75
CA LYS A 33 4.56 -4.39 9.60
C LYS A 33 4.51 -5.68 8.78
N ILE A 34 3.57 -5.80 7.84
CA ILE A 34 3.44 -6.97 6.95
C ILE A 34 4.67 -7.11 6.05
N LEU A 35 5.18 -6.00 5.53
CA LEU A 35 6.38 -5.95 4.69
C LEU A 35 7.69 -5.91 5.49
N ASN A 36 7.63 -6.22 6.79
CA ASN A 36 8.73 -6.23 7.74
C ASN A 36 9.67 -5.01 7.63
N THR A 37 9.08 -3.81 7.55
CA THR A 37 9.80 -2.54 7.39
C THR A 37 9.24 -1.46 8.31
N GLY A 38 9.98 -0.36 8.45
CA GLY A 38 9.53 0.80 9.22
C GLY A 38 8.51 1.64 8.44
N ARG A 39 7.49 2.18 9.12
CA ARG A 39 6.47 3.06 8.53
C ARG A 39 7.09 4.21 7.73
N ASN A 40 8.06 4.93 8.30
CA ASN A 40 8.69 6.08 7.64
C ASN A 40 9.53 5.67 6.42
N ARG A 41 10.16 4.48 6.48
CA ARG A 41 10.90 3.92 5.33
C ARG A 41 9.94 3.56 4.20
N LEU A 42 8.81 2.93 4.52
CA LEU A 42 7.78 2.64 3.52
C LEU A 42 7.19 3.92 2.93
N MET A 43 6.88 4.93 3.75
CA MET A 43 6.36 6.19 3.25
C MET A 43 7.36 6.91 2.33
N SER A 44 8.65 6.91 2.71
CA SER A 44 9.71 7.48 1.86
C SER A 44 9.85 6.72 0.55
N TYR A 45 9.68 5.39 0.58
CA TYR A 45 9.67 4.57 -0.62
C TYR A 45 8.48 4.92 -1.52
N LEU A 46 7.28 5.05 -0.97
CA LEU A 46 6.08 5.46 -1.71
C LEU A 46 6.25 6.82 -2.39
N ARG A 47 6.83 7.81 -1.71
CA ARG A 47 7.11 9.12 -2.31
C ARG A 47 8.12 9.05 -3.46
N ARG A 48 9.20 8.28 -3.29
CA ARG A 48 10.22 8.09 -4.34
C ARG A 48 9.70 7.39 -5.59
N HIS A 49 8.65 6.58 -5.46
CA HIS A 49 8.02 5.88 -6.57
C HIS A 49 6.73 6.56 -7.05
N GLU A 50 6.46 7.80 -6.62
CA GLU A 50 5.28 8.57 -7.03
C GLU A 50 3.96 7.85 -6.72
N TRP A 51 3.90 7.17 -5.57
CA TRP A 51 2.65 6.59 -5.06
C TRP A 51 1.85 7.62 -4.26
N VAL A 52 2.55 8.47 -3.51
CA VAL A 52 1.99 9.54 -2.70
C VAL A 52 2.80 10.82 -2.90
N ASN A 53 2.15 11.98 -2.72
CA ASN A 53 2.80 13.28 -2.77
C ASN A 53 3.55 13.62 -1.45
N SER A 54 4.12 14.83 -1.40
CA SER A 54 4.80 15.39 -0.22
C SER A 54 3.91 15.37 1.03
N ASP A 55 2.62 15.63 0.84
CA ASP A 55 1.58 15.71 1.87
C ASP A 55 1.00 14.34 2.28
N ASN A 56 1.52 13.24 1.70
CA ASN A 56 1.09 11.85 1.91
C ASN A 56 -0.26 11.49 1.31
N GLU A 57 -0.74 12.28 0.37
CA GLU A 57 -1.94 11.97 -0.39
C GLU A 57 -1.58 11.04 -1.55
N PRO A 58 -2.32 9.93 -1.74
CA PRO A 58 -2.14 9.08 -2.90
C PRO A 58 -2.43 9.81 -4.20
N TYR A 59 -1.61 9.57 -5.23
CA TYR A 59 -1.94 10.07 -6.56
C TYR A 59 -3.20 9.39 -7.08
N GLN A 60 -4.06 10.16 -7.75
CA GLN A 60 -5.32 9.68 -8.33
C GLN A 60 -5.11 8.44 -9.21
N VAL A 61 -4.03 8.42 -10.02
CA VAL A 61 -3.67 7.28 -10.86
C VAL A 61 -3.47 5.99 -10.04
N MET A 62 -2.88 6.07 -8.85
CA MET A 62 -2.66 4.89 -7.99
C MET A 62 -3.95 4.37 -7.35
N ILE A 63 -4.91 5.27 -7.12
CA ILE A 63 -6.27 4.92 -6.68
C ILE A 63 -7.01 4.23 -7.82
N GLU A 64 -6.96 4.79 -9.03
CA GLU A 64 -7.60 4.22 -10.23
C GLU A 64 -7.03 2.85 -10.62
N LEU A 65 -5.72 2.67 -10.44
CA LEU A 65 -5.07 1.36 -10.61
C LEU A 65 -5.42 0.37 -9.49
N GLY A 66 -6.12 0.81 -8.45
CA GLY A 66 -6.56 0.01 -7.30
C GLY A 66 -5.42 -0.39 -6.37
N TYR A 67 -4.30 0.33 -6.37
CA TYR A 67 -3.16 0.07 -5.47
C TYR A 67 -3.29 0.79 -4.13
N MET A 68 -3.93 1.96 -4.14
CA MET A 68 -4.14 2.78 -2.97
C MET A 68 -5.62 3.14 -2.81
N ASP A 69 -5.97 3.55 -1.61
CA ASP A 69 -7.28 4.09 -1.28
C ASP A 69 -7.08 5.23 -0.26
N VAL A 70 -8.10 6.07 -0.08
CA VAL A 70 -8.06 7.20 0.85
C VAL A 70 -9.19 7.10 1.86
N LYS A 71 -8.84 7.25 3.13
CA LYS A 71 -9.82 7.44 4.20
C LYS A 71 -9.84 8.89 4.61
N LEU A 72 -10.98 9.54 4.39
CA LEU A 72 -11.29 10.86 4.94
C LEU A 72 -11.73 10.68 6.40
N GLY A 73 -10.99 11.29 7.32
CA GLY A 73 -11.37 11.44 8.72
C GLY A 73 -11.74 12.88 9.01
N LYS A 74 -12.69 13.11 9.91
CA LYS A 74 -12.97 14.46 10.43
C LYS A 74 -12.46 14.52 11.87
N TYR A 75 -11.73 15.57 12.20
CA TYR A 75 -11.31 15.84 13.57
C TYR A 75 -11.58 17.30 13.90
N TYR A 76 -11.73 17.58 15.20
CA TYR A 76 -11.93 18.94 15.66
C TYR A 76 -10.56 19.53 16.01
N ASP A 77 -10.17 20.56 15.27
CA ASP A 77 -9.00 21.37 15.55
C ASP A 77 -9.40 22.55 16.45
N PRO A 78 -8.79 22.75 17.63
CA PRO A 78 -9.10 23.85 18.53
C PRO A 78 -8.92 25.24 17.91
N GLU A 79 -7.99 25.40 16.95
CA GLU A 79 -7.71 26.68 16.30
C GLU A 79 -8.51 26.89 15.01
N HIS A 80 -8.82 25.81 14.28
CA HIS A 80 -9.37 25.91 12.91
C HIS A 80 -10.75 25.24 12.76
N GLY A 81 -11.29 24.66 13.83
CA GLY A 81 -12.60 24.02 13.83
C GLY A 81 -12.59 22.64 13.17
N LEU A 82 -13.71 22.23 12.58
CA LEU A 82 -13.87 20.90 12.00
C LEU A 82 -12.96 20.75 10.77
N THR A 83 -11.88 19.98 10.91
CA THR A 83 -10.85 19.78 9.88
C THR A 83 -10.91 18.38 9.31
N GLU A 84 -10.61 18.26 8.01
CA GLU A 84 -10.56 16.99 7.30
C GLU A 84 -9.12 16.47 7.27
N SER A 85 -8.96 15.18 7.54
CA SER A 85 -7.69 14.47 7.50
C SER A 85 -7.74 13.40 6.41
N ILE A 86 -6.71 13.38 5.57
CA ILE A 86 -6.57 12.38 4.53
C ILE A 86 -5.59 11.32 5.04
N THR A 87 -6.07 10.09 5.16
CA THR A 87 -5.23 8.94 5.53
C THR A 87 -5.03 8.04 4.32
N PRO A 88 -3.79 7.86 3.83
CA PRO A 88 -3.50 6.93 2.75
C PRO A 88 -3.63 5.48 3.24
N LEU A 89 -4.34 4.67 2.47
CA LEU A 89 -4.48 3.24 2.65
C LEU A 89 -3.87 2.50 1.46
N ILE A 90 -3.38 1.30 1.72
CA ILE A 90 -2.79 0.40 0.72
C ILE A 90 -3.71 -0.80 0.61
N THR A 91 -4.16 -1.09 -0.61
CA THR A 91 -5.00 -2.26 -0.89
C THR A 91 -4.17 -3.54 -0.92
N GLY A 92 -4.81 -4.70 -0.90
CA GLY A 92 -4.15 -5.98 -1.16
C GLY A 92 -3.31 -6.01 -2.43
N LYS A 93 -3.88 -5.46 -3.51
CA LYS A 93 -3.20 -5.35 -4.82
C LYS A 93 -1.97 -4.44 -4.73
N GLY A 94 -2.08 -3.30 -4.05
CA GLY A 94 -0.97 -2.40 -3.80
C GLY A 94 0.14 -3.07 -2.98
N LEU A 95 -0.22 -3.82 -1.95
CA LEU A 95 0.73 -4.52 -1.10
C LEU A 95 1.49 -5.63 -1.85
N ALA A 96 0.80 -6.38 -2.69
CA ALA A 96 1.43 -7.38 -3.58
C ALA A 96 2.42 -6.72 -4.55
N LYS A 97 2.04 -5.58 -5.15
CA LYS A 97 2.91 -4.80 -6.04
C LYS A 97 4.14 -4.28 -5.30
N LEU A 98 3.98 -3.73 -4.09
CA LEU A 98 5.09 -3.26 -3.25
C LEU A 98 6.04 -4.39 -2.87
N ARG A 99 5.52 -5.58 -2.55
CA ARG A 99 6.34 -6.76 -2.24
C ARG A 99 7.22 -7.13 -3.43
N HIS A 100 6.66 -7.11 -4.64
CA HIS A 100 7.39 -7.42 -5.87
C HIS A 100 8.43 -6.34 -6.21
N MET A 101 8.07 -5.06 -6.16
CA MET A 101 8.99 -3.94 -6.43
C MET A 101 10.20 -3.94 -5.48
N ARG A 102 9.99 -4.32 -4.22
CA ARG A 102 11.05 -4.42 -3.22
C ARG A 102 11.93 -5.67 -3.33
N ALA A 103 11.48 -6.70 -4.05
CA ALA A 103 12.27 -7.92 -4.28
C ALA A 103 13.19 -7.81 -5.50
N MET A 104 12.98 -6.80 -6.35
CA MET A 104 13.77 -6.54 -7.57
C MET A 104 14.97 -5.60 -7.35
N HIS A 105 15.27 -5.25 -6.10
CA HIS A 105 16.37 -4.37 -5.67
C HIS A 105 17.08 -5.00 -4.48
#